data_AF-A0A7W9MRB1-F1
#
_entry.id   AF-A0A7W9MRB1-F1
#
_cell.length_a   1.000
_cell.length_b   1.000
_cell.length_c   1.000
_cell.angle_alpha   90.00
_cell.angle_beta   90.00
_cell.angle_gamma   90.00
#
_symmetry.space_group_name_H-M   'P 1'
#
loop_
_entity.id
_entity.type
_entity.pdbx_description
1 polymer ?
#
loop_
_entity_poly.entity_id
_entity_poly.type
_entity_poly.pdbx_seq_one_letter_code
_entity_poly.pdbx_strand_id
1 'polypeptide(L)'
;MTETMVISETGGKKARKPQQIHRLDPLALAYVAEVASWGGAKYDLDEDGDHYNYLNGFPWSDTYDAGQRHQMLHWSGEDRDPESDLFHMGHAAWHALCQLGFMIRGIGTDDRPKKYQREPNEWDQLAEQAEALREQAIRTQTPVVIACRPNDEPKTELLDCDEERWHRARTGDSWYCTAATGCDEATATARAERNLVEANREVTTLADIRRKYSPLTFVG
;
A
#
# COMPACT_ATOMS: atom_id res chain seq x y z
N MET A 1 -15.52 6.16 -18.29
CA MET A 1 -16.78 5.76 -17.62
C MET A 1 -17.94 6.39 -18.36
N THR A 2 -18.92 5.61 -18.79
CA THR A 2 -20.09 6.07 -19.57
C THR A 2 -21.31 6.30 -18.68
N GLU A 3 -22.22 7.18 -19.09
CA GLU A 3 -23.48 7.41 -18.39
C GLU A 3 -24.45 6.23 -18.53
N THR A 4 -25.27 5.99 -17.51
CA THR A 4 -26.33 4.98 -17.55
C THR A 4 -27.70 5.65 -17.64
N MET A 5 -28.52 5.27 -18.61
CA MET A 5 -29.89 5.77 -18.71
C MET A 5 -30.78 5.08 -17.68
N VAL A 6 -31.50 5.87 -16.88
CA VAL A 6 -32.51 5.39 -15.93
C VAL A 6 -33.88 5.84 -16.42
N ILE A 7 -34.85 4.92 -16.37
CA ILE A 7 -36.25 5.17 -16.69
C ILE A 7 -37.05 5.02 -15.40
N SER A 8 -37.78 6.07 -14.99
CA SER A 8 -38.67 6.03 -13.83
C SER A 8 -39.98 5.28 -14.15
N GLU A 9 -40.73 4.93 -13.11
CA GLU A 9 -42.06 4.33 -13.24
C GLU A 9 -43.04 5.22 -14.03
N THR A 10 -42.84 6.54 -14.02
CA THR A 10 -43.61 7.52 -14.81
C THR A 10 -43.17 7.62 -16.28
N GLY A 11 -42.19 6.82 -16.71
CA GLY A 11 -41.61 6.87 -18.07
C GLY A 11 -40.56 7.98 -18.28
N GLY A 12 -40.24 8.76 -17.24
CA GLY A 12 -39.22 9.79 -17.29
C GLY A 12 -37.82 9.20 -17.47
N LYS A 13 -37.05 9.73 -18.43
CA LYS A 13 -35.70 9.24 -18.74
C LYS A 13 -34.65 10.24 -18.25
N LYS A 14 -33.65 9.76 -17.50
CA LYS A 14 -32.52 10.59 -17.05
C LYS A 14 -31.21 9.85 -17.21
N ALA A 15 -30.23 10.51 -17.83
CA ALA A 15 -28.85 10.05 -17.85
C ALA A 15 -28.24 10.23 -16.45
N ARG A 16 -27.80 9.13 -15.85
CA ARG A 16 -27.09 9.09 -14.58
C ARG A 16 -25.59 9.19 -14.86
N LYS A 17 -24.99 10.30 -14.44
CA LYS A 17 -23.53 10.50 -14.46
C LYS A 17 -22.85 9.53 -13.47
N PRO A 18 -21.59 9.13 -13.66
CA PRO A 18 -20.88 8.32 -12.68
C PRO A 18 -20.75 9.00 -11.31
N GLN A 19 -20.59 10.32 -11.28
CA GLN A 19 -20.50 11.12 -10.06
C GLN A 19 -21.89 11.30 -9.44
N GLN A 20 -22.03 10.94 -8.16
CA GLN A 20 -23.31 10.92 -7.45
C GLN A 20 -23.19 11.61 -6.09
N ILE A 21 -23.46 12.92 -6.04
CA ILE A 21 -23.38 13.74 -4.81
C ILE A 21 -24.32 13.22 -3.72
N HIS A 22 -25.48 12.66 -4.09
CA HIS A 22 -26.45 12.09 -3.14
C HIS A 22 -25.90 10.93 -2.30
N ARG A 23 -24.72 10.38 -2.63
CA ARG A 23 -24.05 9.34 -1.86
C ARG A 23 -23.21 9.89 -0.71
N LEU A 24 -23.04 11.20 -0.63
CA LEU A 24 -22.41 11.89 0.49
C LEU A 24 -23.47 12.19 1.55
N ASP A 25 -23.09 12.12 2.82
CA ASP A 25 -23.97 12.49 3.93
C ASP A 25 -24.25 14.01 3.89
N PRO A 26 -25.52 14.45 3.71
CA PRO A 26 -25.83 15.87 3.59
C PRO A 26 -25.54 16.67 4.87
N LEU A 27 -25.65 16.06 6.04
CA LEU A 27 -25.40 16.73 7.32
C LEU A 27 -23.90 16.94 7.53
N ALA A 28 -23.07 15.95 7.19
CA ALA A 28 -21.63 16.11 7.20
C ALA A 28 -21.17 17.23 6.25
N LEU A 29 -21.76 17.30 5.05
CA LEU A 29 -21.48 18.39 4.10
C LEU A 29 -21.89 19.77 4.64
N ALA A 30 -23.02 19.86 5.35
CA ALA A 30 -23.45 21.10 5.98
C ALA A 30 -22.45 21.57 7.05
N TYR A 31 -21.95 20.67 7.90
CA TYR A 31 -20.93 21.02 8.90
C TYR A 31 -19.61 21.49 8.28
N VAL A 32 -19.19 20.88 7.16
CA VAL A 32 -18.02 21.36 6.42
C VAL A 32 -18.26 22.76 5.85
N ALA A 33 -19.49 23.06 5.40
CA ALA A 33 -19.86 24.39 4.91
C ALA A 33 -19.90 25.44 6.04
N GLU A 34 -20.32 25.07 7.26
CA GLU A 34 -20.26 25.93 8.44
C GLU A 34 -18.82 26.28 8.80
N VAL A 35 -17.91 25.29 8.80
CA VAL A 35 -16.47 25.51 8.99
C VAL A 35 -15.91 26.44 7.92
N ALA A 36 -16.23 26.19 6.65
CA ALA A 36 -15.78 27.05 5.55
C ALA A 36 -16.25 28.50 5.73
N SER A 37 -17.48 28.67 6.21
CA SER A 37 -18.08 29.99 6.46
C SER A 37 -17.42 30.69 7.65
N TRP A 38 -17.13 29.96 8.73
CA TRP A 38 -16.41 30.49 9.89
C TRP A 38 -14.98 30.91 9.52
N GLY A 39 -14.26 30.08 8.76
CA GLY A 39 -12.93 30.40 8.25
C GLY A 39 -12.95 31.61 7.30
N GLY A 40 -13.91 31.66 6.37
CA GLY A 40 -14.09 32.81 5.48
C GLY A 40 -14.33 34.09 6.26
N ALA A 41 -15.20 34.09 7.28
CA ALA A 41 -15.41 35.26 8.12
C ALA A 41 -14.15 35.72 8.89
N LYS A 42 -13.16 34.84 9.10
CA LYS A 42 -11.90 35.14 9.79
C LYS A 42 -10.81 35.62 8.83
N TYR A 43 -10.75 35.09 7.62
CA TYR A 43 -9.63 35.27 6.69
C TYR A 43 -9.98 36.01 5.39
N ASP A 44 -11.27 36.14 5.05
CA ASP A 44 -11.79 36.83 3.86
C ASP A 44 -12.30 38.25 4.26
N LEU A 45 -11.49 39.00 5.02
CA LEU A 45 -11.89 40.25 5.70
C LEU A 45 -11.52 41.55 4.95
N ASP A 46 -11.08 41.48 3.69
CA ASP A 46 -10.74 42.72 2.96
C ASP A 46 -11.99 43.47 2.45
N GLU A 47 -11.82 44.77 2.25
CA GLU A 47 -12.86 45.70 1.80
C GLU A 47 -13.35 45.43 0.36
N ASP A 48 -12.58 44.61 -0.37
CA ASP A 48 -12.87 44.16 -1.73
C ASP A 48 -13.74 42.90 -1.77
N GLY A 49 -13.91 42.21 -0.63
CA GLY A 49 -14.76 41.04 -0.50
C GLY A 49 -14.19 39.81 -1.20
N ASP A 50 -12.91 39.48 -0.95
CA ASP A 50 -12.28 38.26 -1.47
C ASP A 50 -12.93 37.01 -0.88
N HIS A 51 -14.09 36.65 -1.43
CA HIS A 51 -14.65 35.33 -1.27
C HIS A 51 -13.62 34.35 -1.82
N TYR A 52 -13.26 33.34 -1.03
CA TYR A 52 -12.36 32.27 -1.43
C TYR A 52 -10.85 32.57 -1.28
N ASN A 53 -10.41 33.33 -0.27
CA ASN A 53 -8.99 33.58 0.00
C ASN A 53 -8.12 32.29 -0.05
N TYR A 54 -8.64 31.16 0.43
CA TYR A 54 -7.93 29.87 0.36
C TYR A 54 -7.51 29.47 -1.09
N LEU A 55 -8.20 29.95 -2.13
CA LEU A 55 -7.86 29.71 -3.54
C LEU A 55 -6.64 30.50 -4.04
N ASN A 56 -6.17 31.49 -3.28
CA ASN A 56 -4.85 32.09 -3.52
C ASN A 56 -3.73 31.04 -3.28
N GLY A 57 -4.05 29.99 -2.50
CA GLY A 57 -3.14 28.91 -2.16
C GLY A 57 -2.09 29.35 -1.13
N PHE A 58 -1.55 28.37 -0.43
CA PHE A 58 -0.52 28.55 0.57
C PHE A 58 0.30 27.24 0.68
N PRO A 59 1.36 27.17 1.50
CA PRO A 59 2.12 25.93 1.68
C PRO A 59 1.22 24.74 2.02
N TRP A 60 1.40 23.61 1.32
CA TRP A 60 0.55 22.44 1.51
C TRP A 60 0.70 21.86 2.94
N SER A 61 1.87 22.02 3.54
CA SER A 61 2.14 21.69 4.94
C SER A 61 1.20 22.39 5.93
N ASP A 62 0.82 23.66 5.70
CA ASP A 62 -0.02 24.42 6.63
C ASP A 62 -1.43 23.81 6.77
N THR A 63 -2.06 23.47 5.65
CA THR A 63 -3.37 22.79 5.66
C THR A 63 -3.26 21.35 6.12
N TYR A 64 -2.14 20.69 5.87
CA TYR A 64 -1.88 19.33 6.38
C TYR A 64 -1.80 19.36 7.91
N ASP A 65 -0.97 20.22 8.47
CA ASP A 65 -0.76 20.33 9.91
C ASP A 65 -2.03 20.71 10.66
N ALA A 66 -2.78 21.70 10.15
CA ALA A 66 -4.05 22.10 10.74
C ALA A 66 -5.07 20.95 10.72
N GLY A 67 -5.24 20.28 9.57
CA GLY A 67 -6.13 19.13 9.45
C GLY A 67 -5.72 17.95 10.36
N GLN A 68 -4.42 17.70 10.52
CA GLN A 68 -3.91 16.66 11.42
C GLN A 68 -4.14 17.02 12.89
N ARG A 69 -3.99 18.29 13.31
CA ARG A 69 -4.30 18.72 14.68
C ARG A 69 -5.76 18.49 15.03
N HIS A 70 -6.70 18.86 14.15
CA HIS A 70 -8.12 18.59 14.40
C HIS A 70 -8.42 17.09 14.47
N GLN A 71 -7.81 16.27 13.60
CA GLN A 71 -7.94 14.80 13.69
C GLN A 71 -7.41 14.25 15.01
N MET A 72 -6.25 14.73 15.47
CA MET A 72 -5.66 14.26 16.73
C MET A 72 -6.45 14.70 17.96
N LEU A 73 -7.00 15.92 17.96
CA LEU A 73 -7.89 16.39 19.03
C LEU A 73 -9.16 15.55 19.12
N HIS A 74 -9.80 15.27 17.98
CA HIS A 74 -10.91 14.31 17.90
C HIS A 74 -10.50 12.92 18.41
N TRP A 75 -9.36 12.40 17.98
CA TRP A 75 -8.86 11.10 18.44
C TRP A 75 -8.57 11.08 19.94
N SER A 76 -8.25 12.22 20.53
CA SER A 76 -8.04 12.38 21.98
C SER A 76 -9.34 12.57 22.78
N GLY A 77 -10.50 12.60 22.13
CA GLY A 77 -11.83 12.70 22.76
C GLY A 77 -12.42 14.11 22.80
N GLU A 78 -11.81 15.08 22.11
CA GLU A 78 -12.37 16.43 21.96
C GLU A 78 -13.16 16.51 20.65
N ASP A 79 -14.49 16.51 20.74
CA ASP A 79 -15.34 16.49 19.54
C ASP A 79 -15.50 17.87 18.89
N ARG A 80 -15.48 18.94 19.69
CA ARG A 80 -15.73 20.31 19.26
C ARG A 80 -14.53 21.20 19.53
N ASP A 81 -14.20 21.99 18.52
CA ASP A 81 -13.14 22.99 18.59
C ASP A 81 -13.56 24.15 19.52
N PRO A 82 -12.75 24.52 20.52
CA PRO A 82 -13.13 25.50 21.53
C PRO A 82 -13.18 26.94 20.99
N GLU A 83 -12.57 27.22 19.83
CA GLU A 83 -12.59 28.55 19.20
C GLU A 83 -13.89 28.78 18.43
N SER A 84 -14.31 27.78 17.65
CA SER A 84 -15.47 27.87 16.74
C SER A 84 -16.75 27.22 17.27
N ASP A 85 -16.66 26.37 18.29
CA ASP A 85 -17.71 25.43 18.73
C ASP A 85 -18.22 24.50 17.62
N LEU A 86 -17.42 24.29 16.56
CA LEU A 86 -17.72 23.37 15.46
C LEU A 86 -16.98 22.04 15.62
N PHE A 87 -17.47 20.98 14.97
CA PHE A 87 -16.84 19.67 15.08
C PHE A 87 -15.41 19.66 14.52
N HIS A 88 -14.46 19.08 15.27
CA HIS A 88 -13.08 18.88 14.80
C HIS A 88 -13.03 18.11 13.46
N MET A 89 -13.91 17.11 13.29
CA MET A 89 -13.99 16.36 12.03
C MET A 89 -14.50 17.21 10.85
N GLY A 90 -15.27 18.27 11.11
CA GLY A 90 -15.64 19.26 10.09
C GLY A 90 -14.42 20.06 9.62
N HIS A 91 -13.59 20.53 10.56
CA HIS A 91 -12.33 21.21 10.27
C HIS A 91 -11.34 20.31 9.52
N ALA A 92 -11.17 19.08 9.98
CA ALA A 92 -10.32 18.09 9.31
C ALA A 92 -10.78 17.82 7.87
N ALA A 93 -12.09 17.63 7.65
CA ALA A 93 -12.65 17.42 6.33
C ALA A 93 -12.48 18.64 5.42
N TRP A 94 -12.65 19.85 5.95
CA TRP A 94 -12.38 21.09 5.21
C TRP A 94 -10.91 21.16 4.74
N HIS A 95 -9.96 20.89 5.63
CA HIS A 95 -8.53 20.86 5.28
C HIS A 95 -8.19 19.78 4.25
N ALA A 96 -8.83 18.62 4.30
CA ALA A 96 -8.66 17.58 3.27
C ALA A 96 -9.20 18.03 1.89
N LEU A 97 -10.33 18.73 1.86
CA LEU A 97 -10.88 19.30 0.63
C LEU A 97 -9.99 20.42 0.08
N CYS A 98 -9.42 21.26 0.93
CA CYS A 98 -8.44 22.29 0.53
C CYS A 98 -7.21 21.66 -0.13
N GLN A 99 -6.60 20.64 0.47
CA GLN A 99 -5.48 19.90 -0.13
C GLN A 99 -5.84 19.30 -1.49
N LEU A 100 -6.99 18.62 -1.60
CA LEU A 100 -7.46 18.07 -2.86
C LEU A 100 -7.68 19.18 -3.91
N GLY A 101 -8.25 20.31 -3.49
CA GLY A 101 -8.43 21.49 -4.31
C GLY A 101 -7.11 22.05 -4.84
N PHE A 102 -6.08 22.15 -3.99
CA PHE A 102 -4.75 22.61 -4.37
C PHE A 102 -4.11 21.69 -5.40
N MET A 103 -4.19 20.37 -5.18
CA MET A 103 -3.70 19.37 -6.11
C MET A 103 -4.38 19.43 -7.48
N ILE A 104 -5.72 19.57 -7.51
CA ILE A 104 -6.49 19.61 -8.76
C ILE A 104 -6.23 20.90 -9.54
N ARG A 105 -6.08 22.03 -8.84
CA ARG A 105 -5.96 23.36 -9.45
C ARG A 105 -4.51 23.77 -9.73
N GLY A 106 -3.53 23.09 -9.13
CA GLY A 106 -2.12 23.47 -9.23
C GLY A 106 -1.82 24.80 -8.54
N ILE A 107 -2.43 25.06 -7.38
CA ILE A 107 -2.26 26.29 -6.59
C ILE A 107 -1.55 26.02 -5.26
N GLY A 108 -1.05 27.08 -4.61
CA GLY A 108 -0.24 26.98 -3.41
C GLY A 108 1.17 26.43 -3.68
N THR A 109 1.86 26.02 -2.61
CA THR A 109 3.23 25.51 -2.70
C THR A 109 3.27 24.08 -2.19
N ASP A 110 3.56 23.11 -3.06
CA ASP A 110 3.83 21.72 -2.66
C ASP A 110 5.21 21.64 -2.00
N ASP A 111 5.22 21.77 -0.68
CA ASP A 111 6.38 21.72 0.19
C ASP A 111 6.47 20.39 0.96
N ARG A 112 5.74 19.36 0.50
CA ARG A 112 5.80 18.03 1.10
C ARG A 112 7.23 17.49 1.07
N PRO A 113 7.63 16.70 2.09
CA PRO A 113 8.88 15.98 2.04
C PRO A 113 8.98 15.17 0.75
N LYS A 114 10.07 15.36 0.01
CA LYS A 114 10.33 14.55 -1.18
C LYS A 114 10.37 13.09 -0.76
N LYS A 115 9.78 12.21 -1.58
CA LYS A 115 9.83 10.76 -1.36
C LYS A 115 11.27 10.39 -1.01
N TYR A 116 11.45 9.74 0.13
CA TYR A 116 12.77 9.26 0.52
C TYR A 116 13.28 8.32 -0.58
N GLN A 117 14.29 8.78 -1.30
CA GLN A 117 15.03 7.99 -2.28
C GLN A 117 16.28 7.52 -1.56
N ARG A 118 16.26 6.25 -1.08
CA ARG A 118 17.53 5.58 -0.78
C ARG A 118 18.12 5.06 -2.07
N GLU A 119 19.44 5.11 -2.15
CA GLU A 119 20.16 4.40 -3.19
C GLU A 119 19.76 2.90 -3.16
N PRO A 120 19.51 2.28 -4.32
CA PRO A 120 19.34 0.85 -4.40
C PRO A 120 20.55 0.17 -3.77
N ASN A 121 20.31 -0.76 -2.85
CA ASN A 121 21.38 -1.55 -2.26
C ASN A 121 21.45 -2.92 -2.96
N GLU A 122 22.44 -3.72 -2.54
CA GLU A 122 22.61 -5.08 -3.05
C GLU A 122 21.36 -5.96 -2.89
N TRP A 123 20.55 -5.73 -1.84
CA TRP A 123 19.32 -6.48 -1.60
C TRP A 123 18.21 -6.15 -2.60
N ASP A 124 18.13 -4.91 -3.08
CA ASP A 124 17.16 -4.52 -4.11
C ASP A 124 17.49 -5.20 -5.45
N GLN A 125 18.77 -5.26 -5.81
CA GLN A 125 19.24 -5.94 -7.01
C GLN A 125 19.01 -7.45 -6.93
N LEU A 126 19.27 -8.04 -5.76
CA LEU A 126 18.98 -9.47 -5.51
C LEU A 126 17.49 -9.78 -5.57
N ALA A 127 16.63 -8.89 -5.05
CA ALA A 127 15.18 -9.05 -5.13
C ALA A 127 14.67 -9.00 -6.59
N GLU A 128 15.15 -8.05 -7.38
CA GLU A 128 14.82 -7.94 -8.81
C GLU A 128 15.32 -9.17 -9.60
N GLN A 129 16.54 -9.63 -9.33
CA GLN A 129 17.07 -10.87 -9.92
C GLN A 129 16.24 -12.10 -9.52
N ALA A 130 15.87 -12.22 -8.24
CA ALA A 130 15.04 -13.32 -7.75
C ALA A 130 13.64 -13.31 -8.37
N GLU A 131 13.04 -12.13 -8.56
CA GLU A 131 11.75 -11.97 -9.24
C GLU A 131 11.84 -12.39 -10.72
N ALA A 132 12.84 -11.90 -11.45
CA ALA A 132 13.08 -12.28 -12.86
C ALA A 132 13.32 -13.78 -13.03
N LEU A 133 14.11 -14.38 -12.12
CA LEU A 133 14.36 -15.82 -12.08
C LEU A 133 13.09 -16.61 -11.78
N ARG A 134 12.24 -16.12 -10.85
CA ARG A 134 10.94 -16.72 -10.55
C ARG A 134 10.00 -16.67 -11.75
N GLU A 135 9.91 -15.54 -12.45
CA GLU A 135 9.10 -15.42 -13.66
C GLU A 135 9.59 -16.35 -14.78
N GLN A 136 10.91 -16.46 -14.95
CA GLN A 136 11.51 -17.40 -15.88
C GLN A 136 11.15 -18.84 -15.53
N ALA A 137 11.29 -19.21 -14.26
CA ALA A 137 10.96 -20.53 -13.75
C ALA A 137 9.49 -20.88 -14.02
N ILE A 138 8.56 -19.94 -13.77
CA ILE A 138 7.12 -20.14 -13.97
C ILE A 138 6.85 -20.40 -15.46
N ARG A 139 7.48 -19.61 -16.32
CA ARG A 139 7.34 -19.70 -17.78
C ARG A 139 7.91 -21.01 -18.33
N THR A 140 9.05 -21.48 -17.82
CA THR A 140 9.74 -22.67 -18.36
C THR A 140 9.37 -23.96 -17.63
N GLN A 141 8.61 -23.88 -16.53
CA GLN A 141 8.34 -25.00 -15.63
C GLN A 141 9.64 -25.68 -15.15
N THR A 142 10.74 -24.92 -15.09
CA THR A 142 12.06 -25.41 -14.68
C THR A 142 12.39 -24.82 -13.32
N PRO A 143 12.86 -25.62 -12.36
CA PRO A 143 13.38 -25.09 -11.10
C PRO A 143 14.52 -24.11 -11.38
N VAL A 144 14.68 -23.10 -10.52
CA VAL A 144 15.79 -22.16 -10.62
C VAL A 144 16.59 -22.17 -9.32
N VAL A 145 17.91 -22.34 -9.46
CA VAL A 145 18.88 -22.28 -8.38
C VAL A 145 19.49 -20.88 -8.32
N ILE A 146 19.29 -20.17 -7.21
CA ILE A 146 19.91 -18.89 -6.89
C ILE A 146 21.15 -19.20 -6.05
N ALA A 147 22.36 -19.06 -6.60
CA ALA A 147 23.58 -19.26 -5.82
C ALA A 147 23.80 -18.08 -4.84
N CYS A 148 23.83 -18.36 -3.54
CA CYS A 148 24.41 -17.51 -2.51
C CYS A 148 25.95 -17.61 -2.56
N ARG A 149 26.63 -16.52 -2.25
CA ARG A 149 28.09 -16.52 -2.18
C ARG A 149 28.56 -17.29 -0.93
N PRO A 150 29.76 -17.90 -0.96
CA PRO A 150 30.28 -18.72 0.14
C PRO A 150 30.38 -18.03 1.52
N ASN A 151 30.32 -16.69 1.58
CA ASN A 151 30.49 -15.92 2.82
C ASN A 151 29.22 -15.15 3.24
N ASP A 152 28.13 -15.24 2.49
CA ASP A 152 26.84 -14.66 2.88
C ASP A 152 26.00 -15.75 3.55
N GLU A 153 26.25 -16.04 4.83
CA GLU A 153 25.34 -16.90 5.59
C GLU A 153 23.97 -16.20 5.68
N PRO A 154 22.91 -16.72 5.03
CA PRO A 154 21.59 -16.14 5.18
C PRO A 154 21.13 -16.37 6.62
N LYS A 155 20.73 -15.29 7.32
CA LYS A 155 20.16 -15.38 8.67
C LYS A 155 18.89 -16.23 8.65
N THR A 156 18.97 -17.45 9.15
CA THR A 156 17.94 -18.48 8.97
C THR A 156 17.74 -19.26 10.28
N GLU A 157 16.53 -19.73 10.53
CA GLU A 157 16.22 -20.64 11.65
C GLU A 157 16.61 -22.08 11.26
N LEU A 158 17.36 -22.74 12.14
CA LEU A 158 17.80 -24.13 11.99
C LEU A 158 16.62 -25.09 12.22
N LEU A 159 16.36 -25.94 11.22
CA LEU A 159 15.60 -27.18 11.40
C LEU A 159 16.60 -28.31 11.25
N ASP A 160 16.92 -28.97 12.36
CA ASP A 160 17.89 -30.07 12.42
C ASP A 160 17.13 -31.39 12.19
N CYS A 161 17.43 -32.06 11.08
CA CYS A 161 17.03 -33.44 10.84
C CYS A 161 18.19 -34.20 10.17
N ASP A 162 18.69 -35.22 10.87
CA ASP A 162 19.63 -36.24 10.41
C ASP A 162 20.86 -35.72 9.64
N GLU A 163 21.76 -35.06 10.37
CA GLU A 163 23.14 -34.69 9.96
C GLU A 163 23.27 -33.63 8.84
N GLU A 164 22.17 -33.03 8.36
CA GLU A 164 22.19 -31.94 7.37
C GLU A 164 21.59 -30.64 7.94
N ARG A 165 22.30 -29.51 7.79
CA ARG A 165 21.81 -28.18 8.23
C ARG A 165 20.90 -27.57 7.15
N TRP A 166 19.62 -27.36 7.47
CA TRP A 166 18.66 -26.70 6.57
C TRP A 166 18.12 -25.40 7.16
N HIS A 167 17.85 -24.45 6.27
CA HIS A 167 17.61 -23.05 6.59
C HIS A 167 16.37 -22.53 5.85
N ARG A 168 15.35 -22.01 6.58
CA ARG A 168 14.12 -21.44 5.99
C ARG A 168 14.29 -19.94 5.73
N ALA A 169 13.98 -19.47 4.52
CA ALA A 169 13.98 -18.02 4.23
C ALA A 169 12.89 -17.29 5.03
N ARG A 170 13.21 -16.11 5.56
CA ARG A 170 12.28 -15.33 6.41
C ARG A 170 11.13 -14.67 5.65
N THR A 171 11.19 -14.62 4.32
CA THR A 171 10.19 -14.00 3.45
C THR A 171 9.91 -14.89 2.24
N GLY A 172 8.72 -15.48 2.19
CA GLY A 172 8.25 -16.34 1.09
C GLY A 172 8.40 -17.84 1.34
N ASP A 173 7.76 -18.65 0.49
CA ASP A 173 7.79 -20.12 0.51
C ASP A 173 9.08 -20.69 -0.15
N SER A 174 10.23 -20.04 0.08
CA SER A 174 11.51 -20.42 -0.53
C SER A 174 12.36 -21.24 0.45
N TRP A 175 12.97 -22.32 -0.04
CA TRP A 175 13.78 -23.25 0.75
C TRP A 175 15.22 -23.33 0.21
N TYR A 176 16.19 -23.45 1.12
CA TYR A 176 17.63 -23.43 0.83
C TYR A 176 18.27 -24.79 1.10
N CYS A 177 19.17 -25.24 0.23
CA CYS A 177 20.00 -26.44 0.42
C CYS A 177 21.47 -26.04 0.33
N THR A 178 22.25 -26.13 1.42
CA THR A 178 23.71 -26.24 1.26
C THR A 178 23.95 -27.59 0.61
N ALA A 179 24.32 -27.63 -0.66
CA ALA A 179 24.81 -28.87 -1.24
C ALA A 179 26.01 -29.35 -0.42
N ALA A 180 25.85 -30.45 0.31
CA ALA A 180 27.00 -31.24 0.72
C ALA A 180 27.81 -31.51 -0.55
N THR A 181 29.07 -31.11 -0.54
CA THR A 181 29.98 -31.11 -1.68
C THR A 181 29.84 -32.40 -2.50
N GLY A 182 29.34 -32.30 -3.74
CA GLY A 182 29.28 -33.41 -4.70
C GLY A 182 27.90 -33.94 -5.11
N CYS A 183 26.79 -33.29 -4.73
CA CYS A 183 25.44 -33.66 -5.17
C CYS A 183 25.05 -32.98 -6.51
N ASP A 184 24.50 -33.73 -7.47
CA ASP A 184 23.97 -33.15 -8.72
C ASP A 184 22.58 -32.49 -8.52
N GLU A 185 22.22 -31.58 -9.44
CA GLU A 185 21.00 -30.76 -9.38
C GLU A 185 19.70 -31.60 -9.30
N ALA A 186 19.65 -32.72 -10.01
CA ALA A 186 18.49 -33.62 -10.00
C ALA A 186 18.32 -34.30 -8.64
N THR A 187 19.43 -34.70 -8.03
CA THR A 187 19.46 -35.30 -6.70
C THR A 187 19.10 -34.29 -5.60
N ALA A 188 19.61 -33.06 -5.69
CA ALA A 188 19.24 -31.97 -4.79
C ALA A 188 17.74 -31.62 -4.88
N THR A 189 17.20 -31.57 -6.10
CA THR A 189 15.77 -31.29 -6.36
C THR A 189 14.87 -32.38 -5.77
N ALA A 190 15.15 -33.65 -6.08
CA ALA A 190 14.34 -34.77 -5.60
C ALA A 190 14.35 -34.90 -4.06
N ARG A 191 15.46 -34.53 -3.41
CA ARG A 191 15.56 -34.53 -1.94
C ARG A 191 14.76 -33.40 -1.31
N ALA A 192 14.84 -32.18 -1.82
CA ALA A 192 14.05 -31.06 -1.29
C ALA A 192 12.55 -31.27 -1.48
N GLU A 193 12.13 -31.83 -2.62
CA GLU A 193 10.73 -32.20 -2.83
C GLU A 193 10.26 -33.22 -1.79
N ARG A 194 11.06 -34.25 -1.47
CA ARG A 194 10.71 -35.25 -0.45
C ARG A 194 10.55 -34.63 0.93
N ASN A 195 11.50 -33.79 1.35
CA ASN A 195 11.49 -33.20 2.69
C ASN A 195 10.35 -32.18 2.86
N LEU A 196 9.96 -31.49 1.78
CA LEU A 196 8.75 -30.64 1.78
C LEU A 196 7.47 -31.44 2.03
N VAL A 197 7.41 -32.72 1.60
CA VAL A 197 6.26 -33.61 1.91
C VAL A 197 6.27 -33.91 3.41
N GLU A 198 7.44 -34.17 3.96
CA GLU A 198 7.61 -34.55 5.36
C GLU A 198 7.37 -33.36 6.32
N ALA A 199 7.78 -32.16 5.94
CA ALA A 199 7.62 -30.95 6.74
C ALA A 199 6.20 -30.33 6.66
N ASN A 200 5.45 -30.60 5.59
CA ASN A 200 4.17 -29.94 5.31
C ASN A 200 2.98 -30.90 5.48
N ARG A 201 2.29 -30.82 6.63
CA ARG A 201 1.17 -31.73 6.97
C ARG A 201 -0.03 -31.66 6.01
N GLU A 202 -0.13 -30.62 5.18
CA GLU A 202 -1.20 -30.47 4.18
C GLU A 202 -0.88 -31.10 2.82
N VAL A 203 0.36 -31.53 2.59
CA VAL A 203 0.84 -31.96 1.28
C VAL A 203 1.48 -33.34 1.46
N THR A 204 0.83 -34.38 0.96
CA THR A 204 1.22 -35.78 1.24
C THR A 204 1.94 -36.47 0.09
N THR A 205 2.06 -35.80 -1.07
CA THR A 205 2.75 -36.35 -2.24
C THR A 205 3.65 -35.34 -2.93
N LEU A 206 4.70 -35.83 -3.60
CA LEU A 206 5.59 -35.03 -4.46
C LEU A 206 4.81 -34.31 -5.57
N ALA A 207 3.74 -34.92 -6.09
CA ALA A 207 2.89 -34.32 -7.10
C ALA A 207 2.11 -33.11 -6.57
N ASP A 208 1.67 -33.14 -5.30
CA ASP A 208 0.97 -32.02 -4.67
C ASP A 208 1.91 -30.85 -4.39
N ILE A 209 3.18 -31.11 -4.09
CA ILE A 209 4.21 -30.06 -3.97
C ILE A 209 4.45 -29.40 -5.31
N ARG A 210 4.66 -30.19 -6.37
CA ARG A 210 4.79 -29.64 -7.72
C ARG A 210 3.55 -28.87 -8.15
N ARG A 211 2.36 -29.18 -7.64
CA ARG A 211 1.15 -28.39 -7.91
C ARG A 211 1.09 -27.09 -7.10
N LYS A 212 1.53 -27.11 -5.82
CA LYS A 212 1.37 -26.00 -4.87
C LYS A 212 2.54 -25.01 -4.88
N TYR A 213 3.75 -25.51 -5.16
CA TYR A 213 5.02 -24.79 -5.00
C TYR A 213 5.91 -24.83 -6.25
N SER A 214 5.44 -25.37 -7.38
CA SER A 214 6.20 -25.27 -8.64
C SER A 214 6.08 -23.87 -9.24
N PRO A 215 7.19 -23.33 -9.77
CA PRO A 215 8.54 -23.90 -9.73
C PRO A 215 9.21 -23.69 -8.37
N LEU A 216 9.90 -24.71 -7.87
CA LEU A 216 10.68 -24.60 -6.63
C LEU A 216 11.91 -23.72 -6.89
N THR A 217 12.06 -22.68 -6.08
CA THR A 217 13.26 -21.83 -6.06
C THR A 217 14.25 -22.42 -5.05
N PHE A 218 15.36 -22.91 -5.56
CA PHE A 218 16.47 -23.39 -4.74
C PHE A 218 17.41 -22.22 -4.51
N VAL A 219 17.90 -22.04 -3.29
CA VAL A 219 19.03 -21.16 -3.03
C VAL A 219 20.19 -22.05 -2.64
N GLY A 220 21.31 -21.98 -3.37
CA GLY A 220 22.51 -22.82 -3.19
C GLY A 220 23.65 -22.08 -2.52
#